data_AF-Q2SJV2-F1
#
_entry.id   AF-Q2SJV2-F1
#
_cell.length_a   1.000
_cell.length_b   1.000
_cell.length_c   1.000
_cell.angle_alpha   90.00
_cell.angle_beta   90.00
_cell.angle_gamma   90.00
#
_symmetry.space_group_name_H-M   'P 1'
#
loop_
_entity.id
_entity.type
_entity.pdbx_description
1 polymer ?
#
loop_
_entity_poly.entity_id
_entity_poly.type
_entity_poly.pdbx_seq_one_letter_code
_entity_poly.pdbx_strand_id
1 'polypeptide(L)'
;MLILDGNYIALRQGDSDTRKTWGGEPRNTEKADYVKQLQEKLSAVKAYSGESDGEFGPNTAKALRFFQWTAKEIGLESCSIYSFNMSPTGVYDINSYKELDKWVSHKAVVGGDLVRIKESSFSNIELGPYFKKIEHPNINDNEFVVSLALAPHLVNMNKEAKKYGIIIKLNQTLRLVNTVVSGSVVTPAKKSQHFIGHAIDCNLMDGDNWNSSATFSQGKESENAKKFIASVKAQLIRWGGDFQTLLESKDDHQ
;
A
#
# COMPACT_ATOMS: atom_id res chain seq x y z
N MET A 1 24.70 -9.52 -6.31
CA MET A 1 25.28 -8.72 -7.41
C MET A 1 26.26 -9.59 -8.16
N LEU A 2 26.16 -9.63 -9.49
CA LEU A 2 27.12 -10.37 -10.30
C LEU A 2 28.35 -9.50 -10.59
N ILE A 3 29.50 -9.95 -10.11
CA ILE A 3 30.82 -9.43 -10.48
C ILE A 3 31.54 -10.57 -11.21
N LEU A 4 31.85 -10.40 -12.49
CA LEU A 4 32.69 -11.32 -13.26
C LEU A 4 33.93 -10.57 -13.74
N ASP A 5 35.10 -11.14 -13.51
CA ASP A 5 36.39 -10.59 -13.96
C ASP A 5 36.61 -9.13 -13.54
N GLY A 6 36.15 -8.77 -12.33
CA GLY A 6 36.21 -7.41 -11.81
C GLY A 6 35.18 -6.43 -12.39
N ASN A 7 34.33 -6.89 -13.32
CA ASN A 7 33.30 -6.08 -13.96
C ASN A 7 31.90 -6.39 -13.41
N TYR A 8 31.15 -5.32 -13.20
CA TYR A 8 29.75 -5.39 -12.82
C TYR A 8 28.90 -5.82 -14.03
N ILE A 9 28.06 -6.83 -13.84
CA ILE A 9 27.09 -7.26 -14.86
C ILE A 9 25.68 -6.89 -14.40
N ALA A 10 25.02 -6.06 -15.20
CA ALA A 10 23.66 -5.62 -14.94
C ALA A 10 22.65 -6.75 -15.23
N LEU A 11 21.79 -7.06 -14.26
CA LEU A 11 20.72 -8.02 -14.47
C LEU A 11 19.54 -7.39 -15.20
N ARG A 12 18.85 -8.15 -16.04
CA ARG A 12 17.75 -7.68 -16.89
C ARG A 12 16.69 -8.74 -17.08
N GLN A 13 15.52 -8.31 -17.55
CA GLN A 13 14.43 -9.23 -17.89
C GLN A 13 14.91 -10.30 -18.89
N GLY A 14 14.64 -11.58 -18.57
CA GLY A 14 15.11 -12.75 -19.32
C GLY A 14 16.25 -13.51 -18.63
N ASP A 15 16.99 -12.85 -17.73
CA ASP A 15 18.02 -13.49 -16.91
C ASP A 15 17.42 -14.57 -15.99
N SER A 16 18.20 -15.59 -15.68
CA SER A 16 17.77 -16.74 -14.90
C SER A 16 18.96 -17.42 -14.24
N ASP A 17 18.82 -17.68 -12.93
CA ASP A 17 19.81 -18.43 -12.15
C ASP A 17 19.84 -19.91 -12.59
N THR A 18 18.69 -20.49 -12.95
CA THR A 18 18.56 -21.87 -13.44
C THR A 18 19.23 -22.05 -14.80
N ARG A 19 19.00 -21.12 -15.73
CA ARG A 19 19.61 -21.14 -17.07
C ARG A 19 21.03 -20.57 -17.09
N LYS A 20 21.54 -20.11 -15.94
CA LYS A 20 22.84 -19.41 -15.81
C LYS A 20 23.00 -18.28 -16.83
N THR A 21 21.93 -17.53 -17.05
CA THR A 21 21.89 -16.42 -18.00
C THR A 21 21.84 -15.14 -17.21
N TRP A 22 22.89 -14.31 -17.33
CA TRP A 22 22.97 -13.04 -16.61
C TRP A 22 23.59 -11.96 -17.50
N GLY A 23 22.96 -10.78 -17.48
CA GLY A 23 23.31 -9.70 -18.40
C GLY A 23 22.86 -9.94 -19.83
N GLY A 24 21.87 -10.82 -20.03
CA GLY A 24 21.35 -11.21 -21.34
C GLY A 24 22.11 -12.33 -22.04
N GLU A 25 23.15 -12.90 -21.42
CA GLU A 25 24.01 -13.91 -22.03
C GLU A 25 24.21 -15.12 -21.10
N PRO A 26 24.30 -16.36 -21.63
CA PRO A 26 24.73 -17.51 -20.85
C PRO A 26 26.13 -17.30 -20.29
N ARG A 27 26.35 -17.63 -19.02
CA ARG A 27 27.65 -17.52 -18.36
C ARG A 27 28.10 -18.89 -17.86
N ASN A 28 29.35 -19.22 -18.17
CA ASN A 28 29.98 -20.45 -17.69
C ASN A 28 30.64 -20.23 -16.32
N THR A 29 29.81 -20.00 -15.31
CA THR A 29 30.26 -19.81 -13.93
C THR A 29 29.66 -20.89 -13.03
N GLU A 30 30.20 -21.01 -11.82
CA GLU A 30 29.53 -21.79 -10.77
C GLU A 30 28.12 -21.27 -10.54
N LYS A 31 27.23 -22.17 -10.09
CA LYS A 31 25.82 -21.83 -9.84
C LYS A 31 25.78 -20.70 -8.81
N ALA A 32 25.03 -19.65 -9.13
CA ALA A 32 24.86 -18.51 -8.26
C ALA A 32 23.41 -18.01 -8.33
N ASP A 33 22.91 -17.54 -7.19
CA ASP A 33 21.50 -17.16 -7.00
C ASP A 33 21.33 -15.64 -7.15
N TYR A 34 21.83 -15.04 -8.25
CA TYR A 34 21.89 -13.58 -8.40
C TYR A 34 20.52 -12.93 -8.59
N VAL A 35 19.67 -13.54 -9.42
CA VAL A 35 18.29 -13.06 -9.64
C VAL A 35 17.47 -13.26 -8.37
N LYS A 36 17.63 -14.41 -7.72
CA LYS A 36 16.95 -14.69 -6.45
C LYS A 36 17.33 -13.69 -5.36
N GLN A 37 18.62 -13.39 -5.20
CA GLN A 37 19.08 -12.37 -4.27
C GLN A 37 18.51 -10.98 -4.58
N LEU A 38 18.37 -10.60 -5.85
CA LEU A 38 17.70 -9.36 -6.24
C LEU A 38 16.23 -9.37 -5.80
N GLN A 39 15.50 -10.45 -6.08
CA GLN A 39 14.09 -10.60 -5.69
C GLN A 39 13.92 -10.51 -4.17
N GLU A 40 14.79 -11.18 -3.40
CA GLU A 40 14.80 -11.10 -1.92
C GLU A 40 15.03 -9.68 -1.41
N LYS A 41 15.98 -8.93 -1.98
CA LYS A 41 16.20 -7.52 -1.62
C LYS A 41 15.01 -6.65 -1.98
N LEU A 42 14.42 -6.84 -3.16
CA LEU A 42 13.20 -6.11 -3.56
C LEU A 42 12.02 -6.43 -2.64
N SER A 43 11.90 -7.67 -2.16
CA SER A 43 10.89 -8.05 -1.16
C SER A 43 11.17 -7.45 0.21
N ALA A 44 12.44 -7.35 0.63
CA ALA A 44 12.83 -6.72 1.88
C ALA A 44 12.41 -5.24 1.93
N VAL A 45 12.58 -4.51 0.81
CA VAL A 45 12.13 -3.11 0.70
C VAL A 45 10.66 -2.97 0.30
N LYS A 46 9.88 -4.07 0.22
CA LYS A 46 8.46 -4.08 -0.15
C LYS A 46 8.13 -3.63 -1.59
N ALA A 47 9.10 -3.68 -2.49
CA ALA A 47 8.89 -3.42 -3.92
C ALA A 47 8.41 -4.66 -4.70
N TYR A 48 8.61 -5.86 -4.17
CA TYR A 48 8.27 -7.14 -4.80
C TYR A 48 7.45 -8.05 -3.90
N SER A 49 6.34 -8.58 -4.43
CA SER A 49 5.40 -9.47 -3.74
C SER A 49 5.28 -10.87 -4.37
N GLY A 50 6.10 -11.17 -5.39
CA GLY A 50 6.19 -12.50 -5.98
C GLY A 50 7.14 -13.43 -5.21
N GLU A 51 7.25 -14.67 -5.67
CA GLU A 51 8.23 -15.63 -5.14
C GLU A 51 9.65 -15.30 -5.64
N SER A 52 10.65 -15.51 -4.80
CA SER A 52 12.06 -15.40 -5.18
C SER A 52 12.52 -16.69 -5.85
N ASP A 53 12.09 -16.89 -7.10
CA ASP A 53 12.29 -18.11 -7.90
C ASP A 53 13.60 -18.13 -8.72
N GLY A 54 14.34 -17.01 -8.75
CA GLY A 54 15.56 -16.89 -9.56
C GLY A 54 15.31 -16.66 -11.05
N GLU A 55 14.07 -16.32 -11.45
CA GLU A 55 13.69 -15.98 -12.83
C GLU A 55 13.39 -14.48 -12.95
N PHE A 56 14.16 -13.76 -13.78
CA PHE A 56 13.98 -12.33 -13.98
C PHE A 56 12.85 -12.10 -15.00
N GLY A 57 11.62 -12.38 -14.59
CA GLY A 57 10.43 -12.20 -15.40
C GLY A 57 9.88 -10.76 -15.40
N PRO A 58 8.75 -10.53 -16.10
CA PRO A 58 8.08 -9.22 -16.15
C PRO A 58 7.74 -8.63 -14.77
N ASN A 59 7.39 -9.48 -13.79
CA ASN A 59 7.07 -9.06 -12.43
C ASN A 59 8.29 -8.51 -11.68
N THR A 60 9.45 -9.18 -11.81
CA THR A 60 10.72 -8.69 -11.23
C THR A 60 11.13 -7.37 -11.88
N ALA A 61 11.01 -7.26 -13.21
CA ALA A 61 11.29 -6.01 -13.94
C ALA A 61 10.37 -4.86 -13.49
N LYS A 62 9.08 -5.14 -13.28
CA LYS A 62 8.11 -4.16 -12.77
C LYS A 62 8.46 -3.71 -11.35
N ALA A 63 8.78 -4.63 -10.45
CA ALA A 63 9.19 -4.31 -9.08
C ALA A 63 10.47 -3.49 -9.03
N LEU A 64 11.46 -3.83 -9.87
CA LEU A 64 12.68 -3.06 -9.96
C LEU A 64 12.44 -1.64 -10.50
N ARG A 65 11.61 -1.48 -11.56
CA ARG A 65 11.21 -0.14 -12.04
C ARG A 65 10.53 0.67 -10.97
N PHE A 66 9.64 0.04 -10.19
CA PHE A 66 8.96 0.69 -9.09
C PHE A 66 9.95 1.17 -8.02
N PHE A 67 10.85 0.30 -7.57
CA PHE A 67 11.92 0.68 -6.66
C PHE A 67 12.78 1.83 -7.21
N GLN A 68 13.23 1.73 -8.46
CA GLN A 68 14.05 2.74 -9.11
C GLN A 68 13.36 4.09 -9.18
N TRP A 69 12.07 4.10 -9.52
CA TRP A 69 11.27 5.32 -9.52
C TRP A 69 11.17 5.90 -8.12
N THR A 70 10.82 5.08 -7.12
CA THR A 70 10.67 5.55 -5.73
C THR A 70 11.96 6.13 -5.19
N ALA A 71 13.09 5.43 -5.36
CA ALA A 71 14.36 5.91 -4.85
C ALA A 71 14.90 7.12 -5.65
N LYS A 72 14.52 7.29 -6.92
CA LYS A 72 14.80 8.53 -7.68
C LYS A 72 14.01 9.73 -7.14
N GLU A 73 12.71 9.57 -6.89
CA GLU A 73 11.82 10.67 -6.53
C GLU A 73 11.86 11.03 -5.03
N ILE A 74 12.13 10.04 -4.17
CA ILE A 74 12.14 10.22 -2.70
C ILE A 74 13.59 10.26 -2.17
N GLY A 75 14.39 9.26 -2.50
CA GLY A 75 15.71 9.02 -1.89
C GLY A 75 15.65 8.72 -0.38
N LEU A 76 16.68 8.10 0.19
CA LEU A 76 16.76 7.91 1.65
C LEU A 76 17.35 9.09 2.41
N GLU A 77 18.14 9.89 1.72
CA GLU A 77 18.78 11.07 2.28
C GLU A 77 18.54 12.22 1.33
N SER A 78 17.51 13.00 1.60
CA SER A 78 17.42 14.35 1.07
C SER A 78 18.51 15.22 1.72
N CYS A 79 19.79 14.97 1.38
CA CYS A 79 20.91 15.84 1.69
C CYS A 79 21.78 16.02 0.43
N SER A 80 21.88 17.28 0.01
CA SER A 80 22.24 17.76 -1.32
C SER A 80 23.73 17.69 -1.67
N ILE A 81 24.31 16.51 -1.97
CA ILE A 81 25.68 16.48 -2.52
C ILE A 81 25.99 15.38 -3.53
N TYR A 82 25.09 14.41 -3.76
CA TYR A 82 25.22 13.46 -4.86
C TYR A 82 23.99 13.56 -5.77
N SER A 83 24.18 14.04 -7.00
CA SER A 83 23.18 13.91 -8.06
C SER A 83 23.07 12.43 -8.43
N PHE A 84 22.21 11.69 -7.73
CA PHE A 84 22.02 10.27 -8.00
C PHE A 84 21.13 10.11 -9.24
N ASN A 85 21.77 9.91 -10.41
CA ASN A 85 21.08 9.64 -11.67
C ASN A 85 20.68 8.17 -11.75
N MET A 86 19.51 7.84 -11.18
CA MET A 86 18.87 6.54 -11.39
C MET A 86 17.63 6.69 -12.25
N SER A 87 17.57 5.90 -13.32
CA SER A 87 16.43 5.86 -14.25
C SER A 87 15.62 4.59 -14.03
N PRO A 88 14.27 4.63 -14.06
CA PRO A 88 13.42 3.46 -13.84
C PRO A 88 13.36 2.56 -15.09
N THR A 89 14.50 1.99 -15.47
CA THR A 89 14.67 1.17 -16.68
C THR A 89 14.22 -0.28 -16.46
N GLY A 90 14.25 -0.77 -15.22
CA GLY A 90 14.08 -2.20 -14.91
C GLY A 90 15.32 -3.03 -15.20
N VAL A 91 16.46 -2.39 -15.44
CA VAL A 91 17.78 -3.02 -15.46
C VAL A 91 18.40 -2.84 -14.09
N TYR A 92 18.79 -3.92 -13.44
CA TYR A 92 19.49 -3.86 -12.17
C TYR A 92 20.94 -3.54 -12.48
N ASP A 93 21.31 -2.26 -12.36
CA ASP A 93 22.65 -1.75 -12.60
C ASP A 93 23.39 -1.41 -11.29
N ILE A 94 24.63 -0.93 -11.39
CA ILE A 94 25.46 -0.64 -10.21
C ILE A 94 24.83 0.43 -9.31
N ASN A 95 24.11 1.40 -9.90
CA ASN A 95 23.41 2.44 -9.15
C ASN A 95 22.23 1.82 -8.39
N SER A 96 21.41 1.04 -9.09
CA SER A 96 20.29 0.30 -8.50
C SER A 96 20.74 -0.64 -7.39
N TYR A 97 21.89 -1.30 -7.56
CA TYR A 97 22.48 -2.15 -6.53
C TYR A 97 22.83 -1.37 -5.28
N LYS A 98 23.62 -0.29 -5.42
CA LYS A 98 24.08 0.52 -4.28
C LYS A 98 22.91 1.09 -3.50
N GLU A 99 21.92 1.62 -4.22
CA GLU A 99 20.74 2.21 -3.60
C GLU A 99 19.88 1.13 -2.93
N LEU A 100 19.62 0.01 -3.59
CA LEU A 100 18.83 -1.07 -2.99
C LEU A 100 19.50 -1.63 -1.72
N ASP A 101 20.82 -1.77 -1.71
CA ASP A 101 21.58 -2.22 -0.55
C ASP A 101 21.52 -1.21 0.61
N LYS A 102 21.55 0.09 0.28
CA LYS A 102 21.32 1.17 1.25
C LYS A 102 19.92 1.06 1.87
N TRP A 103 18.88 0.84 1.07
CA TRP A 103 17.51 0.68 1.57
C TRP A 103 17.36 -0.54 2.47
N VAL A 104 17.94 -1.68 2.07
CA VAL A 104 17.92 -2.90 2.88
C VAL A 104 18.63 -2.68 4.22
N SER A 105 19.83 -2.07 4.22
CA SER A 105 20.59 -1.82 5.46
C SER A 105 19.89 -0.85 6.42
N HIS A 106 19.18 0.15 5.90
CA HIS A 106 18.40 1.10 6.70
C HIS A 106 17.00 0.60 7.07
N LYS A 107 16.64 -0.63 6.66
CA LYS A 107 15.28 -1.20 6.81
C LYS A 107 14.19 -0.29 6.22
N ALA A 108 14.52 0.44 5.17
CA ALA A 108 13.59 1.30 4.47
C ALA A 108 12.70 0.50 3.51
N VAL A 109 11.50 1.02 3.27
CA VAL A 109 10.49 0.37 2.41
C VAL A 109 9.94 1.37 1.41
N VAL A 110 9.60 0.91 0.19
CA VAL A 110 8.97 1.77 -0.82
C VAL A 110 7.55 2.13 -0.36
N GLY A 111 7.34 3.40 -0.03
CA GLY A 111 6.05 3.94 0.41
C GLY A 111 5.15 4.26 -0.78
N GLY A 112 4.33 3.30 -1.19
CA GLY A 112 3.40 3.39 -2.32
C GLY A 112 2.74 2.04 -2.54
N ASP A 113 2.10 1.55 -1.48
CA ASP A 113 1.80 0.15 -1.25
C ASP A 113 0.33 -0.17 -1.51
N LEU A 114 -0.28 0.44 -2.53
CA LEU A 114 -1.68 0.18 -2.84
C LEU A 114 -1.88 -1.29 -3.24
N VAL A 115 -2.66 -2.00 -2.44
CA VAL A 115 -3.07 -3.39 -2.68
C VAL A 115 -4.53 -3.46 -3.07
N ARG A 116 -4.85 -4.36 -3.99
CA ARG A 116 -6.22 -4.74 -4.32
C ARG A 116 -6.63 -5.87 -3.38
N ILE A 117 -7.78 -5.74 -2.74
CA ILE A 117 -8.33 -6.77 -1.85
C ILE A 117 -9.72 -7.14 -2.37
N LYS A 118 -9.97 -8.45 -2.48
CA LYS A 118 -11.30 -8.97 -2.82
C LYS A 118 -12.20 -8.87 -1.59
N GLU A 119 -13.42 -8.39 -1.76
CA GLU A 119 -14.44 -8.35 -0.71
C GLU A 119 -14.61 -9.72 -0.02
N SER A 120 -14.61 -10.80 -0.82
CA SER A 120 -14.72 -12.19 -0.35
C SER A 120 -13.56 -12.65 0.56
N SER A 121 -12.54 -11.83 0.79
CA SER A 121 -11.47 -12.10 1.76
C SER A 121 -11.95 -11.93 3.21
N PHE A 122 -13.12 -11.33 3.41
CA PHE A 122 -13.70 -11.03 4.71
C PHE A 122 -15.11 -11.63 4.84
N SER A 123 -15.50 -11.97 6.06
CA SER A 123 -16.83 -12.51 6.37
C SER A 123 -17.82 -11.46 6.85
N ASN A 124 -17.31 -10.31 7.31
CA ASN A 124 -18.06 -9.24 7.96
C ASN A 124 -17.65 -7.86 7.41
N ILE A 125 -16.99 -7.82 6.25
CA ILE A 125 -16.70 -6.58 5.51
C ILE A 125 -17.21 -6.78 4.09
N GLU A 126 -18.06 -5.87 3.66
CA GLU A 126 -18.73 -5.94 2.37
C GLU A 126 -18.71 -4.56 1.68
N LEU A 127 -18.76 -4.55 0.36
CA LEU A 127 -18.96 -3.33 -0.42
C LEU A 127 -20.40 -2.86 -0.23
N GLY A 128 -20.55 -1.62 0.21
CA GLY A 128 -21.86 -1.00 0.35
C GLY A 128 -22.53 -0.80 -1.00
N PRO A 129 -23.87 -0.68 -1.04
CA PRO A 129 -24.63 -0.50 -2.27
C PRO A 129 -24.25 0.78 -3.04
N TYR A 130 -23.62 1.74 -2.36
CA TYR A 130 -23.15 3.01 -2.93
C TYR A 130 -21.63 3.13 -2.91
N PHE A 131 -20.91 2.00 -2.92
CA PHE A 131 -19.45 2.00 -2.90
C PHE A 131 -18.88 2.76 -4.11
N LYS A 132 -18.07 3.79 -3.85
CA LYS A 132 -17.43 4.58 -4.90
C LYS A 132 -16.25 3.81 -5.49
N LYS A 133 -16.52 3.05 -6.55
CA LYS A 133 -15.53 2.27 -7.27
C LYS A 133 -14.47 3.16 -7.91
N ILE A 134 -13.25 2.63 -8.00
CA ILE A 134 -12.20 3.19 -8.85
C ILE A 134 -12.32 2.58 -10.25
N GLU A 135 -12.59 3.43 -11.23
CA GLU A 135 -12.59 3.03 -12.64
C GLU A 135 -11.16 2.83 -13.13
N HIS A 136 -10.71 1.57 -13.13
CA HIS A 136 -9.42 1.17 -13.69
C HIS A 136 -9.58 -0.21 -14.33
N PRO A 137 -9.02 -0.46 -15.53
CA PRO A 137 -9.15 -1.74 -16.25
C PRO A 137 -8.57 -2.96 -15.51
N ASN A 138 -7.88 -2.75 -14.39
CA ASN A 138 -7.25 -3.78 -13.58
C ASN A 138 -7.90 -3.88 -12.20
N ILE A 139 -9.08 -3.30 -11.95
CA ILE A 139 -9.78 -3.42 -10.67
C ILE A 139 -11.15 -4.04 -10.94
N ASN A 140 -11.36 -5.24 -10.40
CA ASN A 140 -12.63 -5.97 -10.58
C ASN A 140 -13.75 -5.35 -9.72
N ASP A 141 -15.01 -5.66 -10.03
CA ASP A 141 -16.17 -5.10 -9.32
C ASP A 141 -16.24 -5.49 -7.85
N ASN A 142 -15.69 -6.65 -7.50
CA ASN A 142 -15.63 -7.18 -6.14
C ASN A 142 -14.31 -6.85 -5.42
N GLU A 143 -13.55 -5.89 -5.93
CA GLU A 143 -12.26 -5.47 -5.37
C GLU A 143 -12.28 -4.02 -4.92
N PHE A 144 -11.55 -3.74 -3.84
CA PHE A 144 -11.27 -2.39 -3.38
C PHE A 144 -9.76 -2.20 -3.15
N VAL A 145 -9.33 -0.94 -3.08
CA VAL A 145 -7.91 -0.59 -3.02
C VAL A 145 -7.60 0.21 -1.76
N VAL A 146 -6.59 -0.25 -1.03
CA VAL A 146 -6.08 0.39 0.20
C VAL A 146 -4.56 0.34 0.23
N SER A 147 -3.90 1.08 1.12
CA SER A 147 -2.49 0.85 1.41
C SER A 147 -2.27 -0.52 2.05
N LEU A 148 -1.15 -1.16 1.76
CA LEU A 148 -0.72 -2.42 2.38
C LEU A 148 -0.65 -2.24 3.90
N ALA A 149 -0.21 -1.07 4.38
CA ALA A 149 -0.23 -0.73 5.79
C ALA A 149 -1.63 -0.79 6.42
N LEU A 150 -2.70 -0.51 5.67
CA LEU A 150 -4.08 -0.61 6.16
C LEU A 150 -4.63 -2.05 6.13
N ALA A 151 -4.04 -2.96 5.35
CA ALA A 151 -4.58 -4.32 5.20
C ALA A 151 -4.63 -5.14 6.51
N PRO A 152 -3.59 -5.17 7.38
CA PRO A 152 -3.65 -5.87 8.66
C PRO A 152 -4.75 -5.33 9.59
N HIS A 153 -5.03 -4.02 9.51
CA HIS A 153 -6.09 -3.39 10.26
C HIS A 153 -7.48 -3.87 9.82
N LEU A 154 -7.71 -4.05 8.51
CA LEU A 154 -8.96 -4.61 8.00
C LEU A 154 -9.20 -6.05 8.46
N VAL A 155 -8.14 -6.87 8.55
CA VAL A 155 -8.25 -8.24 9.12
C VAL A 155 -8.75 -8.19 10.56
N ASN A 156 -8.20 -7.30 11.37
CA ASN A 156 -8.64 -7.15 12.75
C ASN A 156 -10.03 -6.54 12.87
N MET A 157 -10.38 -5.56 12.04
CA MET A 157 -11.74 -5.01 11.97
C MET A 157 -12.75 -6.11 11.62
N ASN A 158 -12.45 -6.98 10.65
CA ASN A 158 -13.31 -8.12 10.33
C ASN A 158 -13.50 -9.05 11.54
N LYS A 159 -12.43 -9.34 12.28
CA LYS A 159 -12.48 -10.17 13.49
C LYS A 159 -13.37 -9.55 14.58
N GLU A 160 -13.20 -8.27 14.87
CA GLU A 160 -14.02 -7.58 15.87
C GLU A 160 -15.46 -7.41 15.40
N ALA A 161 -15.70 -7.15 14.11
CA ALA A 161 -17.04 -7.08 13.55
C ALA A 161 -17.77 -8.42 13.72
N LYS A 162 -17.10 -9.53 13.40
CA LYS A 162 -17.62 -10.88 13.64
C LYS A 162 -17.95 -11.14 15.11
N LYS A 163 -17.08 -10.72 16.03
CA LYS A 163 -17.28 -10.86 17.49
C LYS A 163 -18.54 -10.17 17.97
N TYR A 164 -18.88 -9.00 17.42
CA TYR A 164 -20.06 -8.22 17.82
C TYR A 164 -21.27 -8.40 16.90
N GLY A 165 -21.23 -9.31 15.92
CA GLY A 165 -22.31 -9.51 14.97
C GLY A 165 -22.51 -8.36 13.98
N ILE A 166 -21.50 -7.52 13.79
CA ILE A 166 -21.54 -6.36 12.91
C ILE A 166 -21.13 -6.76 11.48
N ILE A 167 -21.78 -6.15 10.48
CA ILE A 167 -21.29 -6.11 9.09
C ILE A 167 -20.81 -4.70 8.77
N ILE A 168 -19.57 -4.57 8.33
CA ILE A 168 -18.98 -3.31 7.88
C ILE A 168 -19.32 -3.12 6.41
N LYS A 169 -20.10 -2.08 6.08
CA LYS A 169 -20.43 -1.70 4.70
C LYS A 169 -19.49 -0.60 4.25
N LEU A 170 -18.52 -0.92 3.39
CA LEU A 170 -17.57 0.03 2.83
C LEU A 170 -18.28 0.95 1.82
N ASN A 171 -18.16 2.26 2.02
CA ASN A 171 -18.66 3.27 1.09
C ASN A 171 -17.54 3.83 0.19
N GLN A 172 -16.32 3.93 0.74
CA GLN A 172 -15.19 4.49 0.01
C GLN A 172 -13.86 4.01 0.61
N THR A 173 -12.86 3.77 -0.25
CA THR A 173 -11.48 3.42 0.16
C THR A 173 -10.49 4.40 -0.49
N LEU A 174 -9.73 4.01 -1.50
CA LEU A 174 -8.86 4.92 -2.24
C LEU A 174 -9.67 5.96 -3.05
N ARG A 175 -9.21 7.21 -3.06
CA ARG A 175 -9.72 8.31 -3.89
C ARG A 175 -8.69 8.68 -4.94
N LEU A 176 -9.08 8.69 -6.22
CA LEU A 176 -8.24 9.26 -7.26
C LEU A 176 -8.22 10.78 -7.14
N VAL A 177 -7.02 11.37 -7.25
CA VAL A 177 -6.86 12.82 -7.29
C VAL A 177 -7.21 13.31 -8.71
N ASN A 178 -7.95 14.42 -8.82
CA ASN A 178 -8.38 15.05 -10.08
C ASN A 178 -9.48 14.37 -10.91
N THR A 179 -10.24 13.41 -10.37
CA THR A 179 -11.52 13.03 -11.00
C THR A 179 -12.55 14.13 -10.77
N VAL A 180 -13.04 14.76 -11.85
CA VAL A 180 -14.06 15.82 -11.79
C VAL A 180 -15.33 15.26 -11.15
N VAL A 181 -15.63 15.66 -9.92
CA VAL A 181 -16.91 15.35 -9.29
C VAL A 181 -17.91 16.39 -9.81
N SER A 182 -18.74 16.01 -10.78
CA SER A 182 -19.89 16.82 -11.20
C SER A 182 -20.76 17.15 -9.98
N GLY A 183 -21.01 18.44 -9.73
CA GLY A 183 -21.95 18.90 -8.69
C GLY A 183 -21.38 19.27 -7.32
N SER A 184 -20.06 19.42 -7.14
CA SER A 184 -19.51 19.84 -5.84
C SER A 184 -19.58 21.36 -5.62
N VAL A 185 -20.44 21.82 -4.72
CA VAL A 185 -20.55 23.22 -4.26
C VAL A 185 -19.37 23.63 -3.34
N VAL A 186 -18.57 22.67 -2.86
CA VAL A 186 -17.37 22.93 -2.04
C VAL A 186 -16.11 22.27 -2.60
N THR A 187 -14.99 22.99 -2.52
CA THR A 187 -13.68 22.54 -3.00
C THR A 187 -13.22 21.28 -2.26
N PRO A 188 -12.85 20.19 -2.96
CA PRO A 188 -12.31 18.99 -2.33
C PRO A 188 -11.08 19.29 -1.46
N ALA A 189 -10.95 18.60 -0.31
CA ALA A 189 -9.86 18.80 0.62
C ALA A 189 -8.48 18.59 -0.05
N LYS A 190 -7.56 19.55 0.11
CA LYS A 190 -6.20 19.52 -0.48
C LYS A 190 -5.31 18.38 0.05
N LYS A 191 -5.68 17.76 1.19
CA LYS A 191 -4.99 16.64 1.82
C LYS A 191 -6.04 15.66 2.36
N SER A 192 -6.03 14.41 1.89
CA SER A 192 -6.94 13.35 2.35
C SER A 192 -6.18 12.04 2.47
N GLN A 193 -6.39 11.31 3.56
CA GLN A 193 -5.81 9.97 3.76
C GLN A 193 -6.34 8.95 2.73
N HIS A 194 -7.54 9.20 2.17
CA HIS A 194 -8.06 8.42 1.06
C HIS A 194 -7.21 8.53 -0.21
N PHE A 195 -6.49 9.63 -0.45
CA PHE A 195 -5.66 9.77 -1.66
C PHE A 195 -4.45 8.84 -1.68
N ILE A 196 -4.07 8.33 -0.51
CA ILE A 196 -2.97 7.39 -0.35
C ILE A 196 -3.45 6.02 0.15
N GLY A 197 -4.77 5.77 0.13
CA GLY A 197 -5.35 4.47 0.51
C GLY A 197 -5.32 4.14 2.01
N HIS A 198 -4.99 5.10 2.87
CA HIS A 198 -4.88 4.92 4.33
C HIS A 198 -6.19 5.17 5.10
N ALA A 199 -7.31 5.37 4.41
CA ALA A 199 -8.61 5.58 5.03
C ALA A 199 -9.72 4.80 4.33
N ILE A 200 -10.72 4.43 5.12
CA ILE A 200 -11.99 3.89 4.66
C ILE A 200 -13.14 4.72 5.22
N ASP A 201 -14.17 4.93 4.39
CA ASP A 201 -15.47 5.41 4.84
C ASP A 201 -16.39 4.20 4.86
N CYS A 202 -17.11 3.99 5.97
CA CYS A 202 -18.00 2.85 6.13
C CYS A 202 -19.23 3.18 6.96
N ASN A 203 -20.25 2.33 6.85
CA ASN A 203 -21.36 2.23 7.79
C ASN A 203 -21.28 0.88 8.53
N LEU A 204 -21.89 0.78 9.71
CA LEU A 204 -21.95 -0.46 10.47
C LEU A 204 -23.39 -0.97 10.54
N MET A 205 -23.62 -2.21 10.10
CA MET A 205 -24.91 -2.88 10.24
C MET A 205 -24.89 -3.78 11.47
N ASP A 206 -25.87 -3.60 12.35
CA ASP A 206 -26.14 -4.47 13.51
C ASP A 206 -27.53 -5.10 13.33
N GLY A 207 -27.59 -6.29 12.74
CA GLY A 207 -28.83 -6.81 12.16
C GLY A 207 -29.38 -5.85 11.10
N ASP A 208 -30.62 -5.39 11.27
CA ASP A 208 -31.27 -4.41 10.39
C ASP A 208 -30.92 -2.95 10.74
N ASN A 209 -30.21 -2.71 11.85
CA ASN A 209 -29.87 -1.35 12.29
C ASN A 209 -28.70 -0.79 11.48
N TRP A 210 -28.97 0.26 10.71
CA TRP A 210 -27.98 0.98 9.93
C TRP A 210 -27.32 2.11 10.75
N ASN A 211 -26.12 1.86 11.27
CA ASN A 211 -25.33 2.84 12.02
C ASN A 211 -24.48 3.66 11.05
N SER A 212 -25.06 4.78 10.58
CA SER A 212 -24.38 5.78 9.74
C SER A 212 -23.82 6.92 10.58
N SER A 213 -23.03 7.81 9.96
CA SER A 213 -22.58 9.05 10.60
C SER A 213 -23.72 9.86 11.23
N ALA A 214 -24.89 9.93 10.57
CA ALA A 214 -26.07 10.61 11.09
C ALA A 214 -26.66 9.88 12.32
N THR A 215 -26.58 8.55 12.35
CA THR A 215 -27.00 7.74 13.50
C THR A 215 -26.14 8.06 14.71
N PHE A 216 -24.81 8.11 14.53
CA PHE A 216 -23.85 8.46 15.59
C PHE A 216 -23.99 9.91 16.06
N SER A 217 -24.19 10.87 15.15
CA SER A 217 -24.37 12.27 15.54
C SER A 217 -25.64 12.51 16.37
N GLN A 218 -26.62 11.61 16.26
CA GLN A 218 -27.86 11.64 17.04
C GLN A 218 -27.79 10.79 18.33
N GLY A 219 -26.68 10.09 18.58
CA GLY A 219 -26.55 9.18 19.73
C GLY A 219 -27.48 7.96 19.67
N LYS A 220 -27.91 7.56 18.46
CA LYS A 220 -28.87 6.46 18.21
C LYS A 220 -28.21 5.17 17.75
N GLU A 221 -26.89 5.12 17.76
CA GLU A 221 -26.14 3.93 17.40
C GLU A 221 -26.39 2.78 18.38
N SER A 222 -26.37 1.57 17.83
CA SER A 222 -26.44 0.34 18.61
C SER A 222 -25.26 0.18 19.58
N GLU A 223 -25.50 -0.55 20.66
CA GLU A 223 -24.47 -0.86 21.66
C GLU A 223 -23.33 -1.70 21.07
N ASN A 224 -23.64 -2.61 20.14
CA ASN A 224 -22.62 -3.41 19.44
C ASN A 224 -21.74 -2.52 18.54
N ALA A 225 -22.31 -1.52 17.85
CA ALA A 225 -21.53 -0.57 17.07
C ALA A 225 -20.58 0.26 17.94
N LYS A 226 -21.01 0.68 19.14
CA LYS A 226 -20.14 1.37 20.11
C LYS A 226 -18.96 0.48 20.54
N LYS A 227 -19.24 -0.77 20.92
CA LYS A 227 -18.22 -1.75 21.35
C LYS A 227 -17.22 -2.07 20.23
N PHE A 228 -17.72 -2.19 19.00
CA PHE A 228 -16.88 -2.37 17.82
C PHE A 228 -15.93 -1.18 17.64
N ILE A 229 -16.43 0.05 17.61
CA ILE A 229 -15.60 1.26 17.44
C ILE A 229 -14.55 1.36 18.55
N ALA A 230 -14.93 1.10 19.80
CA ALA A 230 -13.97 1.09 20.91
C ALA A 230 -12.84 0.06 20.70
N SER A 231 -13.18 -1.13 20.19
CA SER A 231 -12.20 -2.20 19.91
C SER A 231 -11.26 -1.84 18.74
N VAL A 232 -11.78 -1.15 17.73
CA VAL A 232 -10.99 -0.66 16.58
C VAL A 232 -10.05 0.48 17.02
N LYS A 233 -10.52 1.42 17.85
CA LYS A 233 -9.70 2.51 18.38
C LYS A 233 -8.54 2.01 19.24
N ALA A 234 -8.74 0.92 19.98
CA ALA A 234 -7.68 0.28 20.75
C ALA A 234 -6.52 -0.27 19.89
N GLN A 235 -6.71 -0.37 18.56
CA GLN A 235 -5.70 -0.85 17.61
C GLN A 235 -4.96 0.30 16.89
N LEU A 236 -4.95 1.50 17.49
CA LEU A 236 -4.29 2.71 16.97
C LEU A 236 -4.87 3.25 15.66
N ILE A 237 -6.09 2.85 15.30
CA ILE A 237 -6.85 3.45 14.21
C ILE A 237 -7.70 4.59 14.78
N ARG A 238 -7.69 5.74 14.11
CA ARG A 238 -8.53 6.88 14.48
C ARG A 238 -9.91 6.74 13.84
N TRP A 239 -10.96 7.07 14.59
CA TRP A 239 -12.33 7.06 14.09
C TRP A 239 -12.77 8.47 13.67
N GLY A 240 -13.38 8.61 12.50
CA GLY A 240 -13.77 9.90 11.94
C GLY A 240 -14.73 10.71 12.82
N GLY A 241 -15.57 10.03 13.61
CA GLY A 241 -16.49 10.66 14.56
C GLY A 241 -15.80 11.36 15.74
N ASP A 242 -14.53 11.07 16.02
CA ASP A 242 -13.78 11.71 17.10
C ASP A 242 -13.14 13.05 16.69
N PHE A 243 -13.20 13.43 15.41
CA PHE A 243 -12.47 14.60 14.90
C PHE A 243 -13.11 15.95 15.26
N GLN A 244 -14.24 15.97 15.97
CA GLN A 244 -14.81 17.17 16.58
C GLN A 244 -14.43 17.24 18.07
N THR A 245 -13.25 17.81 18.36
CA THR A 245 -12.88 18.56 19.58
C THR A 245 -11.39 18.92 19.54
N LEU A 246 -11.00 19.89 18.70
CA LEU A 246 -9.68 20.55 18.79
C LEU A 246 -9.77 22.06 18.51
N LEU A 247 -10.93 22.69 18.77
CA LEU A 247 -11.14 24.13 18.60
C LEU A 247 -11.67 24.86 19.85
N GLU A 248 -11.68 24.22 21.02
CA GLU A 248 -12.05 24.88 22.28
C GLU A 248 -10.98 24.62 23.35
N SER A 249 -9.82 25.24 23.21
CA SER A 249 -8.89 25.51 24.34
C SER A 249 -7.86 26.61 24.01
N LYS A 250 -8.28 27.65 23.29
CA LYS A 250 -7.51 28.90 23.19
C LYS A 250 -8.39 30.04 23.69
N ASP A 251 -8.60 30.06 24.99
CA ASP A 251 -8.93 31.25 25.78
C ASP A 251 -8.79 30.85 27.24
N ASP A 252 -7.58 31.03 27.77
CA ASP A 252 -7.30 31.36 29.17
C ASP A 252 -5.78 31.38 29.35
N HIS A 253 -5.21 32.59 29.22
CA HIS A 253 -4.17 33.15 30.09
C HIS A 253 -3.87 34.56 29.56
N GLN A 254 -4.55 35.54 30.16
CA GLN A 254 -3.97 36.88 30.40
C GLN A 254 -2.77 36.76 31.33
#